data_AF-A0A955SHY9-F1
#
_entry.id   AF-A0A955SHY9-F1
#
_cell.length_a   1.000
_cell.length_b   1.000
_cell.length_c   1.000
_cell.angle_alpha   90.00
_cell.angle_beta   90.00
_cell.angle_gamma   90.00
#
_symmetry.space_group_name_H-M   'P 1'
#
loop_
_entity.id
_entity.type
_entity.pdbx_description
1 polymer ?
#
loop_
_entity_poly.entity_id
_entity_poly.type
_entity_poly.pdbx_seq_one_letter_code
_entity_poly.pdbx_strand_id
1 'polypeptide(L)'
;LGIFNLSLYTVLSIRFSTLIQDAERDLAPITIGTESAFLKDWVRNRRDGEEVTDQVLTVTRIDDEEGNPFAVFTNFAAHPTFMSANDMMFSGGWPGHLQRTVEALIGDEVECLFSNGAEGDQSPIARRRSGNSSWERAERYGRELGIEVYRLWKEIETQPVEKFEYSYEKLELPTRTWHPDFMATGGAEYGLREDLM
;
A
#
# COMPACT_ATOMS: atom_id res chain seq x y z
N LEU A 1 16.64 -9.38 17.58
CA LEU A 1 16.17 -10.56 16.81
C LEU A 1 14.68 -10.77 16.99
N GLY A 2 13.90 -10.58 15.92
CA GLY A 2 12.48 -10.93 15.90
C GLY A 2 12.35 -12.45 15.94
N ILE A 3 11.94 -12.99 17.08
CA ILE A 3 11.66 -14.42 17.23
C ILE A 3 10.47 -14.74 16.33
N PHE A 4 10.57 -15.82 15.55
CA PHE A 4 9.44 -16.31 14.77
C PHE A 4 8.23 -16.52 15.69
N ASN A 5 7.12 -15.84 15.38
CA ASN A 5 5.90 -15.92 16.16
C ASN A 5 4.89 -16.81 15.44
N LEU A 6 4.83 -18.08 15.86
CA LEU A 6 3.92 -19.07 15.28
C LEU A 6 2.45 -18.66 15.39
N SER A 7 2.05 -18.01 16.49
CA SER A 7 0.67 -17.57 16.70
C SER A 7 0.29 -16.49 15.69
N LEU A 8 1.16 -15.50 15.47
CA LEU A 8 0.94 -14.46 14.46
C LEU A 8 0.89 -15.06 13.04
N TYR A 9 1.84 -15.93 12.71
CA TYR A 9 1.85 -16.64 11.43
C TYR A 9 0.55 -17.41 11.19
N THR A 10 0.08 -18.13 12.21
CA THR A 10 -1.13 -18.95 12.12
C THR A 10 -2.36 -18.08 11.90
N VAL A 11 -2.51 -17.00 12.69
CA VAL A 11 -3.65 -16.09 12.57
C VAL A 11 -3.67 -15.43 11.19
N LEU A 12 -2.53 -14.92 10.70
CA LEU A 12 -2.47 -14.27 9.38
C LEU A 12 -2.75 -15.27 8.25
N SER A 13 -2.16 -16.46 8.30
CA SER A 13 -2.40 -17.51 7.30
C SER A 13 -3.88 -17.89 7.21
N ILE A 14 -4.55 -18.05 8.35
CA ILE A 14 -5.99 -18.33 8.40
C ILE A 14 -6.77 -17.16 7.81
N ARG A 15 -6.47 -15.92 8.24
CA ARG A 15 -7.19 -14.72 7.77
C ARG A 15 -7.07 -14.51 6.26
N PHE A 16 -5.88 -14.69 5.68
CA PHE A 16 -5.68 -14.57 4.23
C PHE A 16 -6.41 -15.67 3.47
N SER A 17 -6.36 -16.92 3.95
CA SER A 17 -7.11 -18.01 3.33
C SER A 17 -8.62 -17.75 3.35
N THR A 18 -9.15 -17.32 4.49
CA THR A 18 -10.57 -16.95 4.62
C THR A 18 -10.94 -15.78 3.72
N LEU A 19 -10.12 -14.72 3.66
CA LEU A 19 -10.36 -13.58 2.76
C LEU A 19 -10.50 -14.02 1.31
N ILE A 20 -9.61 -14.88 0.82
CA ILE A 20 -9.65 -15.41 -0.55
C ILE A 20 -10.92 -16.23 -0.77
N GLN A 21 -11.30 -17.08 0.19
CA GLN A 21 -12.51 -17.90 0.12
C GLN A 21 -13.79 -17.06 0.15
N ASP A 22 -13.81 -15.97 0.91
CA ASP A 22 -14.96 -15.06 0.98
C ASP A 22 -15.08 -14.27 -0.32
N ALA A 23 -13.98 -13.77 -0.90
CA ALA A 23 -13.97 -13.12 -2.21
C ALA A 23 -14.42 -14.07 -3.34
N GLU A 24 -14.06 -15.36 -3.29
CA GLU A 24 -14.52 -16.37 -4.26
C GLU A 24 -16.03 -16.64 -4.18
N ARG A 25 -16.66 -16.42 -3.02
CA ARG A 25 -18.11 -16.60 -2.86
C ARG A 25 -18.92 -15.44 -3.40
N ASP A 26 -18.30 -14.28 -3.57
CA ASP A 26 -18.93 -13.04 -4.00
C ASP A 26 -18.46 -12.62 -5.41
N LEU A 27 -18.29 -13.62 -6.29
CA LEU A 27 -17.95 -13.38 -7.68
C LEU A 27 -19.15 -12.77 -8.41
N ALA A 28 -18.92 -11.58 -8.95
CA ALA A 28 -19.84 -10.90 -9.85
C ALA A 28 -19.16 -10.62 -11.19
N PRO A 29 -19.91 -10.54 -12.30
CA PRO A 29 -19.37 -9.95 -13.50
C PRO A 29 -19.16 -8.45 -13.28
N ILE A 30 -18.10 -7.90 -13.87
CA ILE A 30 -17.62 -6.55 -13.59
C ILE A 30 -17.29 -5.77 -14.86
N THR A 31 -17.28 -4.45 -14.71
CA THR A 31 -16.62 -3.52 -15.63
C THR A 31 -15.42 -2.88 -14.94
N ILE A 32 -14.37 -2.56 -15.71
CA ILE A 32 -13.12 -2.00 -15.19
C ILE A 32 -12.69 -0.77 -15.99
N GLY A 33 -12.10 0.20 -15.30
CA GLY A 33 -11.42 1.34 -15.91
C GLY A 33 -10.22 1.73 -15.05
N THR A 34 -9.15 2.23 -15.66
CA THR A 34 -7.95 2.67 -14.93
C THR A 34 -7.46 3.99 -15.46
N GLU A 35 -7.18 4.91 -14.55
CA GLU A 35 -6.57 6.20 -14.87
C GLU A 35 -5.41 6.49 -13.93
N SER A 36 -4.59 7.47 -14.33
CA SER A 36 -3.44 7.92 -13.55
C SER A 36 -3.41 9.42 -13.42
N ALA A 37 -2.97 9.91 -12.26
CA ALA A 37 -2.75 11.31 -11.98
C ALA A 37 -1.34 11.55 -11.42
N PHE A 38 -0.79 12.73 -11.71
CA PHE A 38 0.51 13.14 -11.21
C PHE A 38 0.35 14.01 -9.96
N LEU A 39 0.82 13.53 -8.82
CA LEU A 39 0.66 14.16 -7.52
C LEU A 39 1.97 14.79 -7.04
N LYS A 40 2.16 16.07 -7.40
CA LYS A 40 3.34 16.84 -7.01
C LYS A 40 3.39 17.15 -5.51
N ASP A 41 4.58 17.09 -4.92
CA ASP A 41 4.87 17.46 -3.53
C ASP A 41 4.17 16.56 -2.49
N TRP A 42 3.91 15.30 -2.86
CA TRP A 42 3.41 14.25 -1.95
C TRP A 42 4.52 13.34 -1.44
N VAL A 43 5.56 13.14 -2.24
CA VAL A 43 6.63 12.19 -2.00
C VAL A 43 7.97 12.90 -2.19
N ARG A 44 8.96 12.50 -1.40
CA ARG A 44 10.36 12.90 -1.56
C ARG A 44 11.26 11.67 -1.62
N ASN A 45 12.37 11.77 -2.34
CA ASN A 45 13.43 10.79 -2.22
C ASN A 45 14.10 10.95 -0.84
N ARG A 46 14.34 9.84 -0.14
CA ARG A 46 15.00 9.83 1.18
C ARG A 46 16.51 9.60 1.11
N ARG A 47 17.07 9.42 -0.09
CA ARG A 47 18.51 9.27 -0.31
C ARG A 47 19.13 10.64 -0.56
N ASP A 48 20.23 10.92 0.13
CA ASP A 48 20.92 12.19 0.03
C ASP A 48 21.41 12.45 -1.41
N GLY A 49 21.10 13.63 -1.95
CA GLY A 49 21.49 14.05 -3.30
C GLY A 49 20.58 13.53 -4.43
N GLU A 50 19.56 12.72 -4.11
CA GLU A 50 18.59 12.23 -5.08
C GLU A 50 17.32 13.09 -5.08
N GLU A 51 16.81 13.39 -6.28
CA GLU A 51 15.55 14.14 -6.47
C GLU A 51 14.47 13.31 -7.18
N VAL A 52 14.80 12.09 -7.61
CA VAL A 52 13.87 11.23 -8.35
C VAL A 52 12.77 10.72 -7.43
N THR A 53 11.53 11.01 -7.82
CA THR A 53 10.33 10.57 -7.10
C THR A 53 9.33 9.95 -8.05
N ASP A 54 8.66 8.89 -7.60
CA ASP A 54 7.47 8.39 -8.28
C ASP A 54 6.25 9.14 -7.74
N GLN A 55 5.65 9.96 -8.60
CA GLN A 55 4.53 10.84 -8.27
C GLN A 55 3.22 10.34 -8.90
N VAL A 56 3.21 9.15 -9.50
CA VAL A 56 2.04 8.62 -10.19
C VAL A 56 1.11 7.96 -9.20
N LEU A 57 -0.09 8.51 -9.06
CA LEU A 57 -1.24 7.84 -8.46
C LEU A 57 -1.98 7.09 -9.56
N THR A 58 -2.09 5.77 -9.45
CA THR A 58 -2.93 4.97 -10.34
C THR A 58 -4.17 4.53 -9.59
N VAL A 59 -5.34 4.70 -10.20
CA VAL A 59 -6.63 4.28 -9.64
C VAL A 59 -7.34 3.43 -10.68
N THR A 60 -7.78 2.27 -10.25
CA THR A 60 -8.62 1.35 -11.02
C THR A 60 -10.00 1.32 -10.38
N ARG A 61 -11.01 1.73 -11.13
CA ARG A 61 -12.42 1.60 -10.78
C ARG A 61 -12.93 0.24 -11.25
N ILE A 62 -13.62 -0.45 -10.36
CA ILE A 62 -14.29 -1.72 -10.65
C ILE A 62 -15.75 -1.56 -10.21
N ASP A 63 -16.65 -1.71 -11.17
CA ASP A 63 -18.10 -1.66 -10.93
C ASP A 63 -18.71 -3.02 -11.30
N ASP A 64 -19.87 -3.33 -10.73
CA ASP A 64 -20.70 -4.46 -11.17
C ASP A 64 -21.34 -4.20 -12.56
N GLU A 65 -22.09 -5.16 -13.09
CA GLU A 65 -22.80 -4.99 -14.39
C GLU A 65 -23.91 -3.94 -14.36
N GLU A 66 -24.41 -3.58 -13.17
CA GLU A 66 -25.44 -2.54 -12.99
C GLU A 66 -24.83 -1.14 -12.87
N GLY A 67 -23.49 -1.04 -12.80
CA GLY A 67 -22.74 0.20 -12.65
C GLY A 67 -22.62 0.67 -11.19
N ASN A 68 -22.92 -0.20 -10.22
CA ASN A 68 -22.67 0.10 -8.81
C ASN A 68 -21.18 -0.10 -8.49
N PRO A 69 -20.58 0.76 -7.64
CA PRO A 69 -19.19 0.60 -7.24
C PRO A 69 -18.98 -0.74 -6.52
N PHE A 70 -18.07 -1.57 -7.03
CA PHE A 70 -17.73 -2.87 -6.45
C PHE A 70 -16.41 -2.81 -5.68
N ALA A 71 -15.36 -2.27 -6.30
CA ALA A 71 -14.08 -2.07 -5.66
C ALA A 71 -13.29 -0.91 -6.27
N VAL A 72 -12.33 -0.38 -5.51
CA VAL A 72 -11.35 0.58 -5.99
C VAL A 72 -9.96 0.06 -5.68
N PHE A 73 -9.12 -0.10 -6.70
CA PHE A 73 -7.72 -0.48 -6.51
C PHE A 73 -6.80 0.73 -6.71
N THR A 74 -6.03 1.06 -5.69
CA THR A 74 -5.14 2.22 -5.67
C THR A 74 -3.68 1.78 -5.63
N ASN A 75 -2.83 2.38 -6.46
CA ASN A 75 -1.38 2.23 -6.39
C ASN A 75 -0.70 3.59 -6.21
N PHE A 76 0.21 3.69 -5.22
CA PHE A 76 1.01 4.89 -4.99
C PHE A 76 2.34 4.55 -4.31
N ALA A 77 3.41 5.27 -4.65
CA ALA A 77 4.76 4.98 -4.19
C ALA A 77 5.17 5.87 -3.01
N ALA A 78 4.67 5.60 -1.80
CA ALA A 78 5.02 6.41 -0.63
C ALA A 78 5.09 5.57 0.66
N HIS A 79 6.28 5.36 1.19
CA HIS A 79 6.44 4.43 2.32
C HIS A 79 5.61 4.85 3.55
N PRO A 80 4.87 3.94 4.23
CA PRO A 80 3.95 4.29 5.33
C PRO A 80 4.63 4.58 6.67
N THR A 81 5.56 5.54 6.68
CA THR A 81 6.53 5.78 7.75
C THR A 81 6.29 7.06 8.56
N PHE A 82 5.05 7.56 8.63
CA PHE A 82 4.73 8.62 9.59
C PHE A 82 4.87 8.14 11.04
N MET A 83 4.54 6.88 11.30
CA MET A 83 4.71 6.24 12.59
C MET A 83 6.18 5.92 12.82
N SER A 84 6.66 6.24 14.01
CA SER A 84 8.03 5.98 14.45
C SER A 84 8.16 4.64 15.16
N ALA A 85 9.39 4.20 15.44
CA ALA A 85 9.65 3.01 16.25
C ALA A 85 9.14 3.12 17.70
N ASN A 86 8.77 4.32 18.17
CA ASN A 86 8.19 4.53 19.49
C ASN A 86 6.66 4.38 19.50
N ASP A 87 6.02 4.33 18.33
CA ASP A 87 4.58 4.17 18.20
C ASP A 87 4.22 2.67 18.25
N MET A 88 3.81 2.19 19.43
CA MET A 88 3.62 0.75 19.70
C MET A 88 2.21 0.21 19.38
N MET A 89 1.33 1.06 18.85
CA MET A 89 -0.05 0.68 18.52
C MET A 89 -0.15 0.13 17.09
N PHE A 90 -0.95 -0.90 16.89
CA PHE A 90 -1.30 -1.37 15.55
C PHE A 90 -2.06 -0.29 14.78
N SER A 91 -1.70 -0.12 13.51
CA SER A 91 -2.30 0.87 12.63
C SER A 91 -2.13 0.45 11.18
N GLY A 92 -3.10 0.84 10.34
CA GLY A 92 -2.96 0.77 8.89
C GLY A 92 -2.11 1.91 8.30
N GLY A 93 -1.53 2.78 9.13
CA GLY A 93 -0.79 3.96 8.69
C GLY A 93 -1.63 4.91 7.85
N TRP A 94 -0.97 5.73 7.03
CA TRP A 94 -1.68 6.57 6.07
C TRP A 94 -2.48 5.76 5.02
N PRO A 95 -2.05 4.55 4.54
CA PRO A 95 -2.85 3.76 3.59
C PRO A 95 -4.22 3.37 4.16
N GLY A 96 -4.27 2.95 5.42
CA GLY A 96 -5.56 2.64 6.06
C GLY A 96 -6.48 3.86 6.18
N HIS A 97 -5.92 5.06 6.37
CA HIS A 97 -6.73 6.29 6.34
C HIS A 97 -7.20 6.66 4.93
N LEU A 98 -6.41 6.35 3.90
CA LEU A 98 -6.84 6.47 2.51
C LEU A 98 -8.02 5.55 2.23
N GLN A 99 -7.90 4.25 2.52
CA GLN A 99 -8.94 3.25 2.25
C GLN A 99 -10.27 3.66 2.86
N ARG A 100 -10.29 3.93 4.17
CA ARG A 100 -11.48 4.41 4.90
C ARG A 100 -12.07 5.71 4.34
N THR A 101 -11.22 6.59 3.81
CA THR A 101 -11.71 7.85 3.22
C THR A 101 -12.35 7.61 1.87
N VAL A 102 -11.77 6.75 1.03
CA VAL A 102 -12.33 6.37 -0.27
C VAL A 102 -13.67 5.65 -0.08
N GLU A 103 -13.71 4.65 0.81
CA GLU A 103 -14.92 3.91 1.19
C GLU A 103 -16.02 4.88 1.64
N ALA A 104 -15.72 5.78 2.59
CA ALA A 104 -16.71 6.76 3.08
C ALA A 104 -17.18 7.78 2.03
N LEU A 105 -16.39 8.05 0.98
CA LEU A 105 -16.77 8.98 -0.09
C LEU A 105 -17.60 8.33 -1.20
N ILE A 106 -17.43 7.02 -1.42
CA ILE A 106 -18.12 6.25 -2.46
C ILE A 106 -19.38 5.59 -1.89
N GLY A 107 -19.25 4.87 -0.77
CA GLY A 107 -20.32 4.14 -0.09
C GLY A 107 -19.78 2.96 0.73
N ASP A 108 -20.47 2.58 1.80
CA ASP A 108 -20.02 1.56 2.76
C ASP A 108 -19.89 0.13 2.16
N GLU A 109 -20.40 -0.10 0.95
CA GLU A 109 -20.40 -1.40 0.26
C GLU A 109 -19.19 -1.57 -0.70
N VAL A 110 -18.40 -0.52 -0.95
CA VAL A 110 -17.22 -0.60 -1.82
C VAL A 110 -15.97 -1.00 -1.03
N GLU A 111 -15.14 -1.89 -1.57
CA GLU A 111 -13.84 -2.22 -0.96
C GLU A 111 -12.73 -1.37 -1.60
N CYS A 112 -11.97 -0.62 -0.78
CA CYS A 112 -10.80 0.09 -1.28
C CYS A 112 -9.52 -0.72 -1.03
N LEU A 113 -8.93 -1.25 -2.11
CA LEU A 113 -7.65 -1.93 -2.10
C LEU A 113 -6.50 -0.94 -2.32
N PHE A 114 -5.39 -1.14 -1.62
CA PHE A 114 -4.18 -0.36 -1.79
C PHE A 114 -2.97 -1.26 -2.05
N SER A 115 -2.11 -0.86 -2.98
CA SER A 115 -0.83 -1.49 -3.28
C SER A 115 0.31 -0.47 -3.31
N ASN A 116 1.47 -0.91 -2.85
CA ASN A 116 2.68 -0.09 -2.90
C ASN A 116 3.17 0.02 -4.35
N GLY A 117 3.51 1.24 -4.76
CA GLY A 117 4.33 1.49 -5.95
C GLY A 117 5.83 1.23 -5.67
N ALA A 118 6.71 1.79 -6.50
CA ALA A 118 8.16 1.66 -6.34
C ALA A 118 8.68 2.54 -5.19
N GLU A 119 8.43 2.13 -3.93
CA GLU A 119 8.59 3.01 -2.77
C GLU A 119 9.89 2.85 -1.94
N GLY A 120 10.87 2.09 -2.45
CA GLY A 120 12.09 1.73 -1.70
C GLY A 120 12.88 2.92 -1.16
N ASP A 121 12.88 4.05 -1.88
CA ASP A 121 13.51 5.31 -1.49
C ASP A 121 12.51 6.48 -1.39
N GLN A 122 11.22 6.18 -1.40
CA GLN A 122 10.16 7.17 -1.44
C GLN A 122 9.56 7.40 -0.05
N SER A 123 9.62 8.62 0.47
CA SER A 123 9.04 8.99 1.76
C SER A 123 7.93 10.03 1.62
N PRO A 124 6.87 9.94 2.43
CA PRO A 124 5.76 10.87 2.34
C PRO A 124 6.18 12.25 2.86
N ILE A 125 5.68 13.29 2.20
CA ILE A 125 5.78 14.68 2.64
C ILE A 125 4.55 14.98 3.51
N ALA A 126 4.78 15.37 4.77
CA ALA A 126 3.69 15.74 5.68
C ALA A 126 2.85 16.87 5.08
N ARG A 127 1.52 16.70 5.09
CA ARG A 127 0.59 17.70 4.54
C ARG A 127 0.59 18.96 5.39
N ARG A 128 0.25 20.11 4.80
CA ARG A 128 0.19 21.39 5.54
C ARG A 128 -0.87 21.31 6.63
N ARG A 129 -0.58 21.88 7.80
CA ARG A 129 -1.51 21.91 8.95
C ARG A 129 -1.94 20.51 9.41
N SER A 130 -1.08 19.51 9.27
CA SER A 130 -1.32 18.11 9.68
C SER A 130 -1.00 17.84 11.15
N GLY A 131 -0.96 18.88 11.99
CA GLY A 131 -0.59 18.74 13.39
C GLY A 131 0.88 18.38 13.62
N ASN A 132 1.18 17.98 14.85
CA ASN A 132 2.55 17.68 15.29
C ASN A 132 2.78 16.19 15.54
N SER A 133 1.72 15.41 15.75
CA SER A 133 1.85 13.98 16.00
C SER A 133 1.94 13.17 14.71
N SER A 134 2.58 12.00 14.80
CA SER A 134 2.63 10.99 13.73
C SER A 134 1.24 10.58 13.26
N TRP A 135 0.30 10.47 14.20
CA TRP A 135 -1.09 10.08 13.97
C TRP A 135 -1.86 11.11 13.14
N GLU A 136 -1.79 12.39 13.52
CA GLU A 136 -2.44 13.47 12.77
C GLU A 136 -1.86 13.59 11.34
N ARG A 137 -0.54 13.38 11.20
CA ARG A 137 0.12 13.38 9.89
C ARG A 137 -0.33 12.23 9.00
N ALA A 138 -0.38 11.01 9.54
CA ALA A 138 -0.85 9.84 8.82
C ALA A 138 -2.33 9.98 8.41
N GLU A 139 -3.19 10.42 9.34
CA GLU A 139 -4.60 10.66 9.08
C GLU A 139 -4.79 11.72 7.98
N ARG A 140 -4.13 12.87 8.13
CA ARG A 140 -4.26 13.97 7.18
C ARG A 140 -3.77 13.56 5.79
N TYR A 141 -2.62 12.91 5.71
CA TYR A 141 -2.06 12.44 4.45
C TYR A 141 -2.97 11.43 3.77
N GLY A 142 -3.39 10.38 4.50
CA GLY A 142 -4.29 9.36 3.96
C GLY A 142 -5.63 9.94 3.52
N ARG A 143 -6.23 10.83 4.33
CA ARG A 143 -7.49 11.50 3.98
C ARG A 143 -7.36 12.37 2.73
N GLU A 144 -6.34 13.23 2.67
CA GLU A 144 -6.16 14.07 1.48
C GLU A 144 -5.89 13.21 0.24
N LEU A 145 -5.11 12.13 0.35
CA LEU A 145 -4.84 11.24 -0.78
C LEU A 145 -6.09 10.48 -1.21
N GLY A 146 -6.90 10.00 -0.26
CA GLY A 146 -8.19 9.38 -0.55
C GLY A 146 -9.17 10.32 -1.26
N ILE A 147 -9.11 11.63 -0.97
CA ILE A 147 -9.88 12.63 -1.73
C ILE A 147 -9.38 12.74 -3.18
N GLU A 148 -8.06 12.70 -3.42
CA GLU A 148 -7.52 12.69 -4.79
C GLU A 148 -7.88 11.40 -5.54
N VAL A 149 -7.84 10.24 -4.85
CA VAL A 149 -8.32 8.96 -5.40
C VAL A 149 -9.79 9.07 -5.80
N TYR A 150 -10.65 9.56 -4.91
CA TYR A 150 -12.07 9.73 -5.20
C TYR A 150 -12.33 10.69 -6.36
N ARG A 151 -11.56 11.78 -6.46
CA ARG A 151 -11.65 12.71 -7.59
C ARG A 151 -11.33 12.02 -8.91
N LEU A 152 -10.23 11.28 -8.96
CA LEU A 152 -9.84 10.55 -10.17
C LEU A 152 -10.88 9.47 -10.50
N TRP A 153 -11.29 8.69 -9.51
CA TRP A 153 -12.28 7.60 -9.63
C TRP A 153 -13.58 8.03 -10.33
N LYS A 154 -14.11 9.23 -10.02
CA LYS A 154 -15.32 9.75 -10.65
C LYS A 154 -15.20 10.01 -12.16
N GLU A 155 -13.99 10.28 -12.63
CA GLU A 155 -13.72 10.56 -14.05
C GLU A 155 -13.40 9.28 -14.83
N ILE A 156 -13.24 8.13 -14.14
CA ILE A 156 -12.96 6.86 -14.79
C ILE A 156 -14.24 6.29 -15.40
N GLU A 157 -14.21 6.09 -16.71
CA GLU A 157 -15.18 5.27 -17.43
C GLU A 157 -14.76 3.80 -17.39
N THR A 158 -15.71 2.91 -17.10
CA THR A 158 -15.48 1.46 -17.04
C THR A 158 -15.97 0.77 -18.31
N GLN A 159 -15.34 -0.36 -18.64
CA GLN A 159 -15.68 -1.20 -19.79
C GLN A 159 -15.75 -2.66 -19.35
N PRO A 160 -16.53 -3.52 -20.02
CA PRO A 160 -16.53 -4.96 -19.74
C PRO A 160 -15.13 -5.59 -19.87
N VAL A 161 -14.82 -6.53 -18.99
CA VAL A 161 -13.54 -7.26 -19.05
C VAL A 161 -13.64 -8.40 -20.06
N GLU A 162 -13.03 -8.25 -21.23
CA GLU A 162 -13.03 -9.31 -22.26
C GLU A 162 -11.99 -10.40 -22.00
N LYS A 163 -10.88 -10.05 -21.34
CA LYS A 163 -9.73 -10.95 -21.15
C LYS A 163 -9.01 -10.65 -19.85
N PHE A 164 -8.76 -11.69 -19.07
CA PHE A 164 -7.89 -11.67 -17.89
C PHE A 164 -6.80 -12.73 -18.05
N GLU A 165 -5.54 -12.33 -17.94
CA GLU A 165 -4.38 -13.22 -18.05
C GLU A 165 -3.41 -12.95 -16.91
N TYR A 166 -2.72 -14.00 -16.48
CA TYR A 166 -1.61 -13.90 -15.54
C TYR A 166 -0.47 -14.80 -15.99
N SER A 167 0.75 -14.40 -15.66
CA SER A 167 1.96 -15.19 -15.85
C SER A 167 2.71 -15.29 -14.54
N TYR A 168 3.25 -16.46 -14.25
CA TYR A 168 4.02 -16.71 -13.05
C TYR A 168 5.28 -17.49 -13.42
N GLU A 169 6.41 -17.00 -12.94
CA GLU A 169 7.70 -17.67 -13.05
C GLU A 169 8.37 -17.72 -11.68
N LYS A 170 8.93 -18.88 -11.34
CA LYS A 170 9.72 -19.04 -10.13
C LYS A 170 11.21 -18.93 -10.49
N LEU A 171 11.85 -17.91 -9.93
CA LEU A 171 13.29 -17.68 -10.07
C LEU A 171 14.02 -18.10 -8.79
N GLU A 172 15.09 -18.87 -8.93
CA GLU A 172 16.00 -19.17 -7.83
C GLU A 172 17.00 -18.00 -7.67
N LEU A 173 16.94 -17.31 -6.53
CA LEU A 173 17.85 -16.22 -6.23
C LEU A 173 19.22 -16.76 -5.77
N PRO A 174 20.31 -16.01 -6.00
CA PRO A 174 21.61 -16.35 -5.42
C PRO A 174 21.52 -16.51 -3.90
N THR A 175 22.38 -17.36 -3.33
CA THR A 175 22.49 -17.50 -1.88
C THR A 175 22.66 -16.13 -1.23
N ARG A 176 21.89 -15.88 -0.17
CA ARG A 176 21.92 -14.62 0.56
C ARG A 176 23.36 -14.33 1.00
N THR A 177 23.90 -13.21 0.56
CA THR A 177 25.19 -12.68 1.01
C THR A 177 24.94 -11.31 1.61
N TRP A 178 25.55 -11.06 2.77
CA TRP A 178 25.39 -9.78 3.46
C TRP A 178 26.41 -8.79 2.94
N HIS A 179 25.97 -7.58 2.61
CA HIS A 179 26.91 -6.52 2.25
C HIS A 179 27.77 -6.15 3.48
N PRO A 180 29.10 -5.96 3.35
CA PRO A 180 29.96 -5.59 4.47
C PRO A 180 29.48 -4.36 5.24
N ASP A 181 28.95 -3.35 4.55
CA ASP A 181 28.43 -2.14 5.20
C ASP A 181 27.15 -2.40 6.01
N PHE A 182 26.30 -3.33 5.57
CA PHE A 182 25.13 -3.74 6.34
C PHE A 182 25.58 -4.48 7.61
N MET A 183 26.61 -5.31 7.49
CA MET A 183 27.22 -5.99 8.65
C MET A 183 27.82 -5.01 9.64
N ALA A 184 28.49 -3.97 9.16
CA ALA A 184 29.09 -2.93 10.00
C ALA A 184 28.06 -2.04 10.71
N THR A 185 26.86 -1.87 10.13
CA THR A 185 25.82 -0.96 10.65
C THR A 185 24.67 -1.73 11.31
N GLY A 186 23.84 -2.40 10.49
CA GLY A 186 22.69 -3.19 10.94
C GLY A 186 23.07 -4.47 11.69
N GLY A 187 24.25 -5.03 11.44
CA GLY A 187 24.71 -6.24 12.14
C GLY A 187 24.81 -6.05 13.65
N ALA A 188 25.37 -4.92 14.09
CA ALA A 188 25.46 -4.56 15.50
C ALA A 188 24.09 -4.15 16.10
N GLU A 189 23.29 -3.39 15.35
CA GLU A 189 21.96 -2.92 15.77
C GLU A 189 20.96 -4.07 15.97
N TYR A 190 20.98 -5.06 15.07
CA TYR A 190 20.03 -6.18 15.09
C TYR A 190 20.58 -7.45 15.76
N GLY A 191 21.84 -7.43 16.21
CA GLY A 191 22.50 -8.56 16.86
C GLY A 191 22.75 -9.74 15.93
N LEU A 192 23.03 -9.47 14.64
CA LEU A 192 23.33 -10.48 13.64
C LEU A 192 24.77 -10.97 13.86
N ARG A 193 24.91 -12.29 13.99
CA ARG A 193 26.20 -12.98 14.17
C ARG A 193 26.38 -13.97 13.02
N GLU A 194 27.62 -14.25 12.62
CA GLU A 194 27.93 -15.16 11.50
C GLU A 194 27.30 -16.56 11.65
N ASP A 195 26.99 -17.00 12.88
CA ASP A 195 26.33 -18.28 13.19
C ASP A 195 24.78 -18.24 13.11
N LEU A 196 24.20 -17.04 13.02
CA LEU A 196 22.76 -16.80 12.76
C LEU A 196 22.49 -16.45 11.28
N MET A 197 23.53 -16.47 10.46
CA MET A 197 23.50 -16.23 9.01
C MET A 197 23.44 -17.53 8.22
#